data_AF-A0A4Z0KBQ5-F1
#
_entry.id   AF-A0A4Z0KBQ5-F1
#
_cell.length_a   1.000
_cell.length_b   1.000
_cell.length_c   1.000
_cell.angle_alpha   90.00
_cell.angle_beta   90.00
_cell.angle_gamma   90.00
#
_symmetry.space_group_name_H-M   'P 1'
#
loop_
_entity.id
_entity.type
_entity.pdbx_description
1 polymer ?
#
loop_
_entity_poly.entity_id
_entity_poly.type
_entity_poly.pdbx_seq_one_letter_code
_entity_poly.pdbx_strand_id
1 'polypeptide(L)'
;MSQTLNNLLTLLNLEKIEEGLFRGQSEDLGLRQVFGGQVVGQALYAAKETVPEARLVHSFHSYFLRPGDSQKPIIYDVEVLRDGNSFSARRVAAIQNGKPIF
;
A
#
# COMPACT_ATOMS: atom_id res chain seq x y z
N MET A 1 14.57 14.29 13.29
CA MET A 1 13.38 14.28 12.41
C MET A 1 12.21 14.87 13.16
N SER A 2 11.27 15.53 12.49
CA SER A 2 10.06 16.04 13.13
C SER A 2 9.11 14.90 13.51
N GLN A 3 8.28 15.12 14.54
CA GLN A 3 7.29 14.12 14.99
C GLN A 3 6.34 13.72 13.85
N THR A 4 5.89 14.69 13.05
CA THR A 4 5.00 14.47 11.91
C THR A 4 5.60 13.52 10.87
N LEU A 5 6.90 13.67 10.57
CA LEU A 5 7.58 12.78 9.62
C LEU A 5 7.70 11.36 10.18
N ASN A 6 8.01 11.22 11.47
CA ASN A 6 8.09 9.89 12.10
C ASN A 6 6.72 9.18 12.09
N ASN A 7 5.64 9.92 12.33
CA ASN A 7 4.27 9.37 12.27
C ASN A 7 3.96 8.85 10.86
N LEU A 8 4.27 9.64 9.82
CA LEU A 8 4.09 9.23 8.42
C LEU A 8 4.92 7.99 8.07
N LEU A 9 6.20 7.96 8.45
CA LEU A 9 7.07 6.79 8.20
C LEU A 9 6.55 5.54 8.91
N THR A 10 6.00 5.71 10.12
CA THR A 10 5.36 4.62 10.86
C THR A 10 4.09 4.14 10.16
N LEU A 11 3.25 5.06 9.66
CA LEU A 11 2.03 4.75 8.93
C LEU A 11 2.29 3.96 7.63
N LEU A 12 3.42 4.24 6.96
CA LEU A 12 3.83 3.54 5.75
C LEU A 12 4.44 2.17 6.03
N ASN A 13 4.86 1.88 7.27
CA ASN A 13 5.45 0.60 7.66
C ASN A 13 4.33 -0.40 8.02
N LEU A 14 3.88 -1.18 7.04
CA LEU A 14 2.69 -2.02 7.17
C LEU A 14 2.90 -3.22 8.10
N GLU A 15 1.82 -3.64 8.76
CA GLU A 15 1.76 -4.93 9.45
C GLU A 15 1.69 -6.06 8.40
N LYS A 16 2.65 -6.97 8.38
CA LYS A 16 2.57 -8.20 7.56
C LYS A 16 1.63 -9.19 8.25
N ILE A 17 0.55 -9.56 7.57
CA ILE A 17 -0.38 -10.61 8.04
C ILE A 17 0.12 -11.97 7.55
N GLU A 18 0.48 -12.06 6.28
CA GLU A 18 0.92 -13.27 5.58
C GLU A 18 1.88 -12.90 4.43
N GLU A 19 2.44 -13.91 3.77
CA GLU A 19 3.21 -13.68 2.54
C GLU A 19 2.35 -13.00 1.47
N GLY A 20 2.74 -11.79 1.05
CA GLY A 20 1.98 -10.98 0.09
C GLY A 20 0.73 -10.31 0.65
N LEU A 21 0.43 -10.43 1.95
CA LEU A 21 -0.76 -9.85 2.57
C LEU A 21 -0.41 -8.94 3.73
N PHE A 22 -0.82 -7.67 3.63
CA PHE A 22 -0.45 -6.62 4.58
C PHE A 22 -1.66 -5.84 5.08
N ARG A 23 -1.54 -5.24 6.27
CA ARG A 23 -2.51 -4.30 6.84
C ARG A 23 -1.87 -2.94 7.06
N GLY A 24 -2.49 -1.91 6.47
CA GLY A 24 -2.18 -0.51 6.73
C GLY A 24 -3.23 0.14 7.61
N GLN A 25 -2.78 0.94 8.57
CA GLN A 25 -3.68 1.84 9.29
C GLN A 25 -3.99 3.05 8.41
N SER A 26 -5.13 3.69 8.69
CA SER A 26 -5.52 4.93 8.04
C SER A 26 -5.33 6.10 8.99
N GLU A 27 -4.85 7.22 8.48
CA GLU A 27 -4.76 8.46 9.24
C GLU A 27 -5.93 9.38 8.84
N ASP A 28 -6.64 9.87 9.85
CA ASP A 28 -7.69 10.87 9.64
C ASP A 28 -7.09 12.26 9.60
N LEU A 29 -6.88 12.78 8.39
CA LEU A 29 -6.40 14.14 8.14
C LEU A 29 -7.53 15.18 8.21
N GLY A 30 -8.70 14.84 8.75
CA GLY A 30 -9.90 15.67 8.73
C GLY A 30 -10.59 15.70 7.36
N LEU A 31 -10.23 14.77 6.48
CA LEU A 31 -10.82 14.62 5.15
C LEU A 31 -11.96 13.59 5.22
N ARG A 32 -12.96 13.75 4.34
CA ARG A 32 -14.09 12.80 4.25
C ARG A 32 -13.68 11.38 3.85
N GLN A 33 -12.51 11.23 3.23
CA GLN A 33 -12.00 9.99 2.66
C GLN A 33 -10.50 9.87 2.89
N VAL A 34 -9.99 8.63 2.85
CA VAL A 34 -8.54 8.38 2.92
C VAL A 34 -7.80 9.17 1.85
N PHE A 35 -6.68 9.79 2.23
CA PHE A 35 -5.83 10.50 1.30
C PHE A 35 -5.21 9.54 0.27
N GLY A 36 -5.37 9.83 -1.03
CA GLY A 36 -4.89 8.95 -2.09
C GLY A 36 -3.38 8.66 -2.04
N GLY A 37 -2.58 9.63 -1.60
CA GLY A 37 -1.14 9.44 -1.41
C GLY A 37 -0.79 8.43 -0.31
N GLN A 38 -1.63 8.28 0.72
CA GLN A 38 -1.49 7.24 1.73
C GLN A 38 -1.67 5.86 1.08
N VAL A 39 -2.74 5.68 0.30
CA VAL A 39 -3.03 4.40 -0.38
C VAL A 39 -1.90 4.02 -1.33
N VAL A 40 -1.39 4.98 -2.10
CA VAL A 40 -0.24 4.77 -3.02
C VAL A 40 1.02 4.41 -2.25
N GLY A 41 1.37 5.15 -1.19
CA GLY A 41 2.57 4.90 -0.40
C GLY A 41 2.55 3.53 0.26
N GLN A 42 1.42 3.15 0.85
CA GLN A 42 1.21 1.85 1.48
C GLN A 42 1.19 0.72 0.43
N ALA A 43 0.54 0.89 -0.72
CA ALA A 43 0.56 -0.11 -1.79
C ALA A 43 1.97 -0.35 -2.35
N LEU A 44 2.77 0.71 -2.51
CA LEU A 44 4.17 0.59 -2.92
C LEU A 44 5.03 -0.07 -1.85
N TYR A 45 4.77 0.19 -0.56
CA TYR A 45 5.39 -0.54 0.53
C TYR A 45 5.06 -2.05 0.44
N ALA A 46 3.79 -2.41 0.31
CA ALA A 46 3.38 -3.81 0.17
C ALA A 46 4.05 -4.48 -1.04
N ALA A 47 4.10 -3.80 -2.18
CA ALA A 47 4.75 -4.32 -3.38
C ALA A 47 6.26 -4.55 -3.17
N LYS A 48 7.00 -3.58 -2.62
CA LYS A 48 8.47 -3.71 -2.46
C LYS A 48 8.86 -4.86 -1.54
N GLU A 49 8.05 -5.15 -0.50
CA GLU A 49 8.34 -6.23 0.47
C GLU A 49 8.24 -7.62 -0.18
N THR A 50 7.65 -7.73 -1.38
CA THR A 50 7.53 -8.98 -2.14
C THR A 50 8.51 -9.07 -3.32
N VAL A 51 9.45 -8.13 -3.42
CA VAL A 51 10.41 -8.03 -4.51
C VAL A 51 11.83 -8.13 -3.93
N PRO A 52 12.81 -8.75 -4.64
CA PRO A 52 14.20 -8.75 -4.20
C PRO A 52 14.72 -7.35 -3.89
N GLU A 53 15.45 -7.19 -2.77
CA GLU A 53 15.90 -5.90 -2.23
C GLU A 53 16.67 -5.02 -3.24
N ALA A 54 17.41 -5.64 -4.17
CA ALA A 54 18.18 -4.94 -5.20
C ALA A 54 17.31 -4.32 -6.32
N ARG A 55 16.00 -4.61 -6.40
CA ARG A 55 15.10 -4.13 -7.45
C ARG A 55 14.28 -2.94 -6.94
N LEU A 56 14.60 -1.76 -7.47
CA LEU A 56 13.89 -0.53 -7.16
C LEU A 56 12.68 -0.33 -8.09
N VAL A 57 11.58 0.19 -7.54
CA VAL A 57 10.40 0.56 -8.33
C VAL A 57 10.78 1.69 -9.31
N HIS A 58 10.41 1.52 -10.58
CA HIS A 58 10.65 2.51 -11.63
C HIS A 58 9.37 3.03 -12.28
N SER A 59 8.23 2.37 -12.05
CA SER A 59 6.92 2.78 -12.54
C SER A 59 5.82 2.09 -11.74
N PHE A 60 4.66 2.73 -11.64
CA PHE A 60 3.43 2.11 -11.18
C PHE A 60 2.24 2.75 -11.90
N HIS A 61 1.13 2.01 -11.96
CA HIS A 61 -0.15 2.50 -12.47
C HIS A 61 -1.22 2.15 -11.44
N SER A 62 -2.23 3.00 -11.29
CA SER A 62 -3.30 2.77 -10.34
C SER A 62 -4.61 3.42 -10.76
N TYR A 63 -5.70 2.89 -10.23
CA TYR A 63 -7.04 3.43 -10.36
C TYR A 63 -7.71 3.45 -9.00
N PHE A 64 -8.27 4.59 -8.61
CA PHE A 64 -9.11 4.67 -7.42
C PHE A 64 -10.53 4.28 -7.79
N LEU A 65 -11.01 3.18 -7.21
CA LEU A 65 -12.32 2.61 -7.54
C LEU A 65 -13.41 3.10 -6.60
N ARG A 66 -13.07 3.34 -5.32
CA ARG A 66 -14.01 3.71 -4.26
C ARG A 66 -13.34 4.63 -3.23
N PRO A 67 -14.10 5.52 -2.56
CA PRO A 67 -13.56 6.29 -1.45
C PRO A 67 -13.21 5.36 -0.27
N GLY A 68 -12.02 5.54 0.30
CA GLY A 68 -11.59 4.83 1.49
C GLY A 68 -12.18 5.44 2.77
N ASP A 69 -12.47 4.59 3.75
CA ASP A 69 -12.91 4.95 5.11
C ASP A 69 -11.69 5.11 6.03
N SER A 70 -11.43 6.34 6.49
CA SER A 70 -10.26 6.67 7.33
C SER A 70 -10.34 6.07 8.73
N GLN A 71 -11.52 5.61 9.16
CA GLN A 71 -11.72 4.98 10.46
C GLN A 71 -11.44 3.47 10.43
N LYS A 72 -11.06 2.93 9.27
CA LYS A 72 -10.81 1.50 9.08
C LYS A 72 -9.41 1.25 8.50
N PRO A 73 -8.77 0.12 8.87
CA PRO A 73 -7.55 -0.29 8.21
C PRO A 73 -7.83 -0.69 6.75
N ILE A 74 -6.76 -0.75 5.95
CA ILE A 74 -6.77 -1.19 4.56
C ILE A 74 -5.95 -2.47 4.47
N ILE A 75 -6.50 -3.49 3.81
CA ILE A 75 -5.76 -4.70 3.46
C ILE A 75 -5.12 -4.51 2.10
N TYR A 76 -3.83 -4.82 1.99
CA TYR A 76 -3.09 -4.80 0.74
C TYR A 76 -2.72 -6.24 0.38
N ASP A 77 -3.36 -6.75 -0.67
CA ASP A 77 -3.13 -8.08 -1.22
C ASP A 77 -2.24 -7.97 -2.46
N VAL A 78 -1.08 -8.59 -2.43
CA VAL A 78 -0.02 -8.48 -3.43
C VAL A 78 0.07 -9.76 -4.26
N GLU A 79 -0.26 -9.62 -5.53
CA GLU A 79 -0.15 -10.67 -6.54
C GLU A 79 1.19 -10.55 -7.28
N VAL A 80 1.94 -11.67 -7.35
CA VAL A 80 3.15 -11.79 -8.17
C VAL A 80 2.73 -12.04 -9.62
N LEU A 81 2.83 -11.00 -10.45
CA LEU A 81 2.51 -11.13 -11.89
C LEU A 81 3.65 -11.76 -12.68
N ARG A 82 4.90 -11.39 -12.33
CA ARG A 82 6.10 -11.84 -13.04
C ARG A 82 7.36 -11.61 -12.23
N ASP A 83 8.28 -12.55 -12.27
CA ASP A 83 9.69 -12.36 -11.94
C ASP A 83 10.55 -12.83 -13.12
N GLY A 84 11.08 -11.85 -13.87
CA GLY A 84 12.04 -12.10 -14.94
C GLY A 84 13.47 -11.81 -14.50
N ASN A 85 14.42 -11.97 -15.42
CA ASN A 85 15.85 -11.72 -15.16
C ASN A 85 16.11 -10.27 -14.72
N SER A 86 15.46 -9.30 -15.40
CA SER A 86 15.68 -7.87 -15.15
C SER A 86 14.54 -7.17 -14.40
N PHE A 87 13.30 -7.67 -14.51
CA PHE A 87 12.11 -6.96 -14.02
C PHE A 87 11.21 -7.87 -13.17
N SER A 88 10.63 -7.27 -12.13
CA SER A 88 9.53 -7.83 -11.34
C SER A 88 8.27 -7.01 -11.59
N ALA A 89 7.13 -7.68 -11.70
CA ALA A 89 5.82 -7.04 -11.74
C ALA A 89 4.96 -7.56 -10.58
N ARG A 90 4.30 -6.63 -9.89
CA ARG A 90 3.36 -6.89 -8.81
C ARG A 90 2.06 -6.18 -9.10
N ARG A 91 0.94 -6.77 -8.70
CA ARG A 91 -0.35 -6.11 -8.63
C ARG A 91 -0.77 -6.05 -7.18
N VAL A 92 -1.22 -4.89 -6.73
CA VAL A 92 -1.66 -4.69 -5.35
C VAL A 92 -3.13 -4.29 -5.36
N ALA A 93 -3.97 -5.06 -4.67
CA ALA A 93 -5.34 -4.68 -4.41
C ALA A 93 -5.44 -4.08 -3.00
N ALA A 94 -5.91 -2.85 -2.89
CA ALA A 94 -6.26 -2.25 -1.60
C ALA A 94 -7.73 -2.54 -1.31
N ILE A 95 -8.03 -3.13 -0.16
CA ILE A 95 -9.35 -3.69 0.15
C ILE A 95 -9.85 -3.11 1.47
N GLN A 96 -11.09 -2.63 1.46
CA GLN A 96 -11.84 -2.28 2.66
C GLN A 96 -13.25 -2.85 2.59
N ASN A 97 -13.77 -3.34 3.72
CA ASN A 97 -15.10 -3.95 3.81
C ASN A 97 -15.33 -5.05 2.73
N GLY A 98 -14.28 -5.83 2.44
CA GLY A 98 -14.30 -6.90 1.43
C GLY A 98 -14.42 -6.42 -0.03
N LYS A 99 -14.19 -5.12 -0.30
CA LYS A 99 -14.28 -4.54 -1.64
C LYS A 99 -12.98 -3.83 -2.02
N PRO A 100 -12.50 -3.97 -3.28
CA PRO A 100 -11.34 -3.24 -3.73
C PRO A 100 -11.66 -1.74 -3.81
N ILE A 101 -10.79 -0.91 -3.25
CA ILE A 101 -10.89 0.55 -3.29
C ILE A 101 -9.86 1.17 -4.23
N PHE A 102 -8.76 0.45 -4.48
CA PHE A 102 -7.63 0.81 -5.34
C PHE A 102 -6.99 -0.46 -5.90
#